data_AF-W9R7C7-F1
#
_entry.id   AF-W9R7C7-F1
#
_cell.length_a   1.000
_cell.length_b   1.000
_cell.length_c   1.000
_cell.angle_alpha   90.00
_cell.angle_beta   90.00
_cell.angle_gamma   90.00
#
_symmetry.space_group_name_H-M   'P 1'
#
loop_
_entity.id
_entity.type
_entity.pdbx_description
1 polymer ?
#
loop_
_entity_poly.entity_id
_entity_poly.type
_entity_poly.pdbx_seq_one_letter_code
_entity_poly.pdbx_strand_id
1 'polypeptide(L)'
;MLSLYGARLAAIKDPGESDYDSVLTSYKNPREPTGRIVCANCHLANKPMDIEVPQVVLHDTIFEAVVRIPYDLRNRGRGQIYPDGSKSSNNVYNAASAGIGSKIL
;
A
#
# COMPACT_ATOMS: atom_id res chain seq x y z
N MET A 1 3.82 -37.21 -14.14
CA MET A 1 3.48 -35.92 -14.78
C MET A 1 2.48 -35.21 -13.90
N LEU A 2 2.94 -34.35 -12.98
CA LEU A 2 2.06 -33.49 -12.16
C LEU A 2 2.04 -32.10 -12.80
N SER A 3 0.88 -31.73 -13.32
CA SER A 3 0.63 -30.40 -13.91
C SER A 3 0.51 -29.37 -12.79
N LEU A 4 1.54 -28.56 -12.61
CA LEU A 4 1.49 -27.35 -11.80
C LEU A 4 0.74 -26.27 -12.59
N TYR A 5 -0.59 -26.25 -12.50
CA TYR A 5 -1.40 -25.08 -12.82
C TYR A 5 -1.12 -24.01 -11.77
N GLY A 6 -0.01 -23.31 -11.93
CA GLY A 6 0.39 -22.20 -11.07
C GLY A 6 0.60 -20.98 -11.95
N ALA A 7 -0.36 -20.06 -11.93
CA ALA A 7 -0.03 -18.67 -12.25
C ALA A 7 1.14 -18.30 -11.32
N ARG A 8 2.33 -18.14 -11.89
CA ARG A 8 3.43 -17.49 -11.16
C ARG A 8 3.00 -16.04 -10.98
N LEU A 9 2.26 -15.74 -9.91
CA LEU A 9 2.32 -14.43 -9.33
C LEU A 9 3.79 -14.24 -8.94
N ALA A 10 4.52 -13.43 -9.72
CA ALA A 10 5.66 -12.75 -9.17
C ALA A 10 5.10 -11.83 -8.08
N ALA A 11 4.95 -12.37 -6.86
CA ALA A 11 4.72 -11.56 -5.70
C ALA A 11 5.86 -10.54 -5.71
N ILE A 12 5.50 -9.25 -5.76
CA ILE A 12 6.40 -8.17 -5.43
C ILE A 12 6.76 -8.41 -3.96
N LYS A 13 7.78 -9.23 -3.72
CA LYS A 13 8.29 -9.51 -2.39
C LYS A 13 9.23 -8.36 -2.07
N ASP A 14 8.65 -7.23 -1.70
CA ASP A 14 9.43 -6.11 -1.18
C ASP A 14 10.02 -6.53 0.17
N PRO A 15 11.34 -6.40 0.39
CA PRO A 15 11.94 -6.63 1.70
C PRO A 15 11.57 -5.48 2.64
N GLY A 16 10.36 -5.54 3.21
CA GLY A 16 9.82 -4.58 4.19
C GLY A 16 8.51 -5.06 4.83
N GLU A 17 8.25 -6.37 4.75
CA GLU A 17 6.99 -7.06 5.05
C GLU A 17 6.74 -7.19 6.57
N SER A 18 6.33 -6.10 7.22
CA SER A 18 5.68 -6.20 8.54
C SER A 18 4.32 -5.51 8.61
N ASP A 19 4.03 -4.58 7.69
CA ASP A 19 2.74 -3.86 7.67
C ASP A 19 1.68 -4.52 6.77
N TYR A 20 2.08 -5.26 5.73
CA TYR A 20 1.14 -5.91 4.81
C TYR A 20 0.27 -6.97 5.50
N ASP A 21 0.83 -7.76 6.43
CA ASP A 21 0.09 -8.79 7.17
C ASP A 21 -0.98 -8.20 8.11
N SER A 22 -0.74 -6.98 8.62
CA SER A 22 -1.70 -6.28 9.49
C SER A 22 -2.95 -5.80 8.75
N VAL A 23 -2.82 -5.43 7.46
CA VAL A 23 -3.96 -4.98 6.65
C VAL A 23 -4.82 -6.17 6.22
N LEU A 24 -4.19 -7.28 5.84
CA LEU A 24 -4.88 -8.51 5.41
C LEU A 24 -5.73 -9.12 6.52
N THR A 25 -5.34 -8.95 7.77
CA THR A 25 -6.08 -9.43 8.94
C THR A 25 -7.19 -8.46 9.39
N SER A 26 -7.03 -7.17 9.12
CA SER A 26 -7.98 -6.13 9.56
C SER A 26 -9.19 -5.97 8.62
N TYR A 27 -9.08 -6.35 7.35
CA TYR A 27 -10.13 -6.16 6.35
C TYR A 27 -10.46 -7.44 5.59
N LYS A 28 -11.75 -7.79 5.52
CA LYS A 28 -12.24 -8.96 4.76
C LYS A 28 -12.03 -8.83 3.25
N ASN A 29 -12.07 -7.61 2.71
CA ASN A 29 -11.85 -7.32 1.31
C ASN A 29 -10.92 -6.10 1.19
N PRO A 30 -9.82 -6.17 0.43
CA PRO A 30 -8.90 -5.05 0.26
C PRO A 30 -9.51 -3.87 -0.53
N ARG A 31 -10.65 -4.08 -1.20
CA ARG A 31 -11.38 -3.04 -1.93
C ARG A 31 -12.73 -2.77 -1.27
N GLU A 32 -12.94 -1.52 -0.89
CA GLU A 32 -14.22 -1.03 -0.38
C GLU A 32 -15.27 -0.98 -1.51
N PRO A 33 -16.59 -0.97 -1.21
CA PRO A 33 -17.64 -0.85 -2.22
C PRO A 33 -17.55 0.44 -3.06
N THR A 34 -16.90 1.48 -2.52
CA THR A 34 -16.61 2.74 -3.22
C THR A 34 -15.54 2.59 -4.31
N GLY A 35 -14.83 1.47 -4.32
CA GLY A 35 -13.67 1.22 -5.16
C GLY A 35 -12.34 1.67 -4.56
N ARG A 36 -12.35 2.31 -3.38
CA ARG A 36 -11.14 2.70 -2.63
C ARG A 36 -10.43 1.46 -2.06
N ILE A 37 -9.10 1.49 -2.06
CA ILE A 37 -8.27 0.43 -1.47
C ILE A 37 -8.00 0.75 0.00
N VAL A 38 -8.15 -0.25 0.88
CA VAL A 38 -8.04 -0.09 2.34
C VAL A 38 -6.67 0.44 2.80
N CYS A 39 -5.63 0.24 1.99
CA CYS A 39 -4.29 0.81 2.24
C CYS A 39 -4.33 2.34 2.36
N ALA A 40 -5.27 3.01 1.68
CA ALA A 40 -5.45 4.45 1.73
C ALA A 40 -6.03 4.98 3.07
N ASN A 41 -6.36 4.09 4.01
CA ASN A 41 -6.79 4.47 5.36
C ASN A 41 -5.57 4.74 6.27
N CYS A 42 -4.42 4.11 5.96
CA CYS A 42 -3.17 4.30 6.70
C CYS A 42 -2.11 5.05 5.89
N HIS A 43 -2.09 4.89 4.56
CA HIS A 43 -1.19 5.60 3.65
C HIS A 43 -1.92 6.79 3.03
N LEU A 44 -1.85 7.94 3.70
CA LEU A 44 -2.64 9.13 3.38
C LEU A 44 -2.06 9.93 2.21
N ALA A 45 -0.77 9.76 1.93
CA ALA A 45 -0.11 10.42 0.82
C ALA A 45 -0.49 9.74 -0.51
N ASN A 46 -1.12 10.50 -1.41
CA ASN A 46 -1.43 10.03 -2.75
C ASN A 46 -0.18 10.13 -3.66
N LYS A 47 0.23 9.02 -4.25
CA LYS A 47 1.30 8.96 -5.25
C LYS A 47 0.76 8.23 -6.49
N PRO A 48 1.12 8.69 -7.70
CA PRO A 48 0.66 8.03 -8.91
C PRO A 48 1.21 6.60 -8.98
N MET A 49 0.42 5.71 -9.56
CA MET A 49 0.82 4.35 -9.93
C MET A 49 0.19 4.02 -11.28
N ASP A 50 0.93 3.32 -12.13
CA ASP A 50 0.51 2.93 -13.47
C ASP A 50 0.44 1.41 -13.55
N ILE A 51 -0.54 0.90 -14.31
CA ILE A 51 -0.71 -0.52 -14.56
C ILE A 51 -0.72 -0.73 -16.07
N GLU A 52 0.22 -1.52 -16.56
CA GLU A 52 0.31 -1.91 -17.95
C GLU A 52 -0.12 -3.36 -18.08
N VAL A 53 -1.17 -3.58 -18.87
CA VAL A 53 -1.69 -4.90 -19.22
C VAL A 53 -1.96 -4.94 -20.72
N PRO A 54 -1.77 -6.09 -21.38
CA PRO A 54 -2.15 -6.26 -22.78
C PRO A 54 -3.65 -6.03 -22.98
N GLN A 55 -4.01 -5.39 -24.08
CA GLN A 55 -5.41 -5.02 -24.36
C GLN A 55 -6.30 -6.26 -24.61
N VAL A 56 -5.74 -7.34 -25.16
CA VAL A 56 -6.41 -8.62 -25.38
C VAL A 56 -5.47 -9.75 -24.95
N VAL A 57 -6.03 -10.72 -24.24
CA VAL A 57 -5.37 -11.99 -23.90
C VAL A 57 -6.25 -13.15 -24.35
N LEU A 58 -5.63 -14.23 -24.78
CA LEU A 58 -6.34 -15.45 -25.14
C LEU A 58 -6.58 -16.30 -23.88
N HIS A 59 -7.65 -17.11 -23.87
CA HIS A 59 -7.91 -18.06 -22.81
C HIS A 59 -6.71 -18.99 -22.59
N ASP A 60 -6.42 -19.30 -21.33
CA ASP A 60 -5.32 -20.18 -20.92
C ASP A 60 -3.93 -19.76 -21.40
N THR A 61 -3.72 -18.44 -21.61
CA THR A 61 -2.39 -17.87 -21.90
C THR A 61 -1.81 -17.12 -20.71
N ILE A 62 -0.49 -17.17 -20.56
CA ILE A 62 0.26 -16.42 -19.55
C ILE A 62 0.53 -15.03 -20.10
N PHE A 63 0.17 -13.99 -19.36
CA PHE A 63 0.48 -12.61 -19.68
C PHE A 63 1.15 -11.91 -18.50
N GLU A 64 1.92 -10.86 -18.80
CA GLU A 64 2.55 -10.01 -17.81
C GLU A 64 1.65 -8.81 -17.51
N ALA A 65 1.41 -8.56 -16.22
CA ALA A 65 0.81 -7.33 -15.73
C ALA A 65 1.89 -6.55 -14.98
N VAL A 66 2.32 -5.42 -15.54
CA VAL A 66 3.37 -4.60 -14.95
C VAL A 66 2.74 -3.52 -14.10
N VAL A 67 3.00 -3.55 -12.80
CA VAL A 67 2.59 -2.48 -11.88
C VAL A 67 3.78 -1.58 -11.65
N ARG A 68 3.70 -0.33 -12.12
CA ARG A 68 4.73 0.69 -11.95
C ARG A 68 4.31 1.62 -10.81
N ILE A 69 5.11 1.62 -9.76
CA ILE A 69 4.98 2.61 -8.69
C ILE A 69 6.20 3.52 -8.84
N PRO A 70 6.09 4.72 -9.43
CA PRO A 70 7.19 5.67 -9.48
C PRO A 70 7.46 6.21 -8.07
N TYR A 71 8.66 5.93 -7.56
CA TYR A 71 9.13 6.52 -6.31
C TYR A 71 10.65 6.68 -6.38
N ASP A 72 11.18 7.79 -5.86
CA ASP A 72 12.59 7.87 -5.45
C ASP A 72 12.81 6.81 -4.35
N LEU A 73 13.93 6.08 -4.31
CA LEU A 73 14.11 4.87 -3.48
C LEU A 73 13.78 5.02 -1.97
N ARG A 74 13.65 6.26 -1.46
CA ARG A 74 13.16 6.60 -0.11
C ARG A 74 11.63 6.61 0.07
N ASN A 75 10.85 6.59 -1.02
CA ASN A 75 9.47 7.05 -1.05
C ASN A 75 8.40 5.94 -1.17
N ARG A 76 8.74 4.65 -1.04
CA ARG A 76 7.73 3.60 -0.75
C ARG A 76 7.21 3.64 0.70
N GLY A 77 7.79 4.56 1.52
CA GLY A 77 7.20 5.26 2.66
C GLY A 77 6.38 4.47 3.69
N ARG A 78 6.76 4.57 4.96
CA ARG A 78 5.99 4.00 6.10
C ARG A 78 4.58 4.62 6.19
N GLY A 79 3.61 3.84 6.66
CA GLY A 79 2.24 4.31 6.90
C GLY A 79 2.16 5.43 7.95
N GLN A 80 1.10 6.24 7.86
CA GLN A 80 0.81 7.34 8.79
C GLN A 80 0.08 6.85 10.05
N ILE A 81 -0.71 5.78 9.95
CA ILE A 81 -1.57 5.29 11.04
C ILE A 81 -1.30 3.80 11.28
N TYR A 82 -1.17 3.40 12.54
CA TYR A 82 -1.04 2.01 12.94
C TYR A 82 -2.41 1.31 13.04
N PRO A 83 -2.46 -0.04 13.04
CA PRO A 83 -3.73 -0.78 13.15
C PRO A 83 -4.55 -0.47 14.41
N ASP A 84 -3.90 -0.03 15.49
CA ASP A 84 -4.55 0.39 16.75
C ASP A 84 -5.16 1.81 16.69
N GLY A 85 -4.99 2.52 15.55
CA GLY A 85 -5.45 3.88 15.34
C GLY A 85 -4.48 4.97 15.82
N SER A 86 -3.34 4.60 16.41
CA SER A 86 -2.32 5.57 16.83
C SER A 86 -1.56 6.15 15.63
N LYS A 87 -1.15 7.42 15.74
CA LYS A 87 -0.37 8.11 14.69
C LYS A 87 1.09 7.66 14.74
N SER A 88 1.64 7.30 13.59
CA SER A 88 3.07 7.05 13.44
C SER A 88 3.88 8.35 13.46
N SER A 89 5.20 8.22 13.58
CA SER A 89 6.13 9.35 13.47
C SER A 89 6.28 9.92 12.05
N ASN A 90 5.63 9.30 11.05
CA ASN A 90 5.64 9.77 9.66
C ASN A 90 4.46 10.72 9.35
N ASN A 91 4.22 11.67 10.26
CA ASN A 91 3.11 12.63 10.19
C ASN A 91 3.57 14.03 10.57
N VAL A 92 2.76 15.02 10.19
CA VAL A 92 2.84 16.37 10.75
C VAL A 92 2.16 16.39 12.12
N TYR A 93 2.80 17.05 13.10
CA TYR A 93 2.23 17.28 14.42
C TYR A 93 1.56 18.66 14.46
N ASN A 94 0.27 18.69 14.82
CA ASN A 94 -0.50 19.92 14.94
C ASN A 94 -0.40 20.48 16.36
N ALA A 95 -0.49 21.81 16.50
CA ALA A 95 -0.62 22.46 17.80
C ALA A 95 -1.94 22.07 18.47
N ALA A 96 -1.92 21.82 19.78
CA ALA A 96 -3.10 21.45 20.55
C ALA A 96 -4.06 22.63 20.76
N SER A 97 -3.53 23.85 20.87
CA SER A 97 -4.30 25.08 21.05
C SER A 97 -3.54 26.27 20.45
N ALA A 98 -4.26 27.35 20.12
CA ALA A 98 -3.63 28.60 19.74
C ALA A 98 -2.94 29.23 20.95
N GLY A 99 -1.70 29.71 20.77
CA GLY A 99 -0.92 30.34 21.83
C GLY A 99 0.56 30.46 21.47
N ILE A 100 1.33 31.06 22.38
CA ILE A 100 2.79 31.17 22.27
C ILE A 100 3.41 29.91 22.87
N GLY A 101 4.28 29.23 22.12
CA GLY A 101 4.98 28.04 22.58
C GLY A 101 6.09 28.40 23.57
N SER A 102 5.98 27.94 24.82
CA SER A 102 6.92 28.29 25.89
C SER A 102 7.97 27.21 26.21
N LYS A 103 7.96 26.07 25.52
CA LYS A 103 8.86 24.94 25.81
C LYS A 103 9.31 24.23 24.54
N ILE A 104 10.61 24.27 24.29
CA ILE A 104 11.33 23.37 23.39
C ILE A 104 12.42 22.77 24.27
N LEU A 105 12.42 21.44 24.43
CA LEU A 105 13.42 20.70 25.21
C LEU A 105 14.60 20.30 24.34
#